data_AF-A0A8S3W660-F1
#
_entry.id   AF-A0A8S3W660-F1
#
_cell.length_a   1.000
_cell.length_b   1.000
_cell.length_c   1.000
_cell.angle_alpha   90.00
_cell.angle_beta   90.00
_cell.angle_gamma   90.00
#
_symmetry.space_group_name_H-M   'P 1'
#
loop_
_entity.id
_entity.type
_entity.pdbx_description
1 polymer ?
#
loop_
_entity_poly.entity_id
_entity_poly.type
_entity_poly.pdbx_seq_one_letter_code
_entity_poly.pdbx_strand_id
1 'polypeptide(L)'
;MLSGTGPAPNQADTVAFWRSLWSAPINHNEGPWTEVVASQYAGITPMDHVIITPDDVAEVVRRAPNWKSRGLDGLHHYWLKAFMVCHAVLARQFQEALNQKSLPSLFTTGITHLVPKDQGATDPRKSAPSHIYRPYTRH
;
A
#
# COMPACT_ATOMS: atom_id res chain seq x y z
N MET A 1 25.48 -0.06 30.18
CA MET A 1 24.05 0.22 29.97
C MET A 1 23.90 1.70 29.68
N LEU A 2 23.46 2.09 28.48
CA LEU A 2 23.16 3.49 28.16
C LEU A 2 21.69 3.55 27.73
N SER A 3 20.86 4.03 28.65
CA SER A 3 19.47 4.39 28.43
C SER A 3 19.40 5.70 27.64
N GLY A 4 19.15 5.60 26.34
CA GLY A 4 18.82 6.75 25.50
C GLY A 4 17.37 7.15 25.71
N THR A 5 17.09 8.10 26.59
CA THR A 5 15.76 8.67 26.82
C THR A 5 15.72 10.10 26.28
N GLY A 6 15.67 10.25 24.96
CA GLY A 6 15.27 11.51 24.32
C GLY A 6 13.75 11.53 24.11
N PRO A 7 13.07 12.68 24.27
CA PRO A 7 11.63 12.75 24.03
C PRO A 7 11.32 12.44 22.56
N ALA A 8 10.28 11.62 22.34
CA ALA A 8 9.77 11.30 21.02
C ALA A 8 9.33 12.59 20.29
N PRO A 9 9.49 12.68 18.96
CA PRO A 9 9.08 13.85 18.20
C PRO A 9 7.57 14.02 18.27
N ASN A 10 7.12 15.27 18.33
CA ASN A 10 5.71 15.62 18.34
C ASN A 10 5.01 15.13 17.06
N GLN A 11 3.81 14.57 17.22
CA GLN A 11 3.01 14.03 16.12
C GLN A 11 2.71 15.12 15.07
N ALA A 12 2.40 16.34 15.52
CA ALA A 12 2.08 17.45 14.62
C ALA A 12 3.26 17.82 13.71
N ASP A 13 4.47 17.89 14.27
CA ASP A 13 5.68 18.26 13.53
C ASP A 13 6.07 17.17 12.51
N THR A 14 5.88 15.91 12.87
CA THR A 14 6.11 14.76 11.99
C THR A 14 5.12 14.76 10.82
N VAL A 15 3.82 15.00 11.10
CA VAL A 15 2.80 15.09 10.05
C VAL A 15 3.05 16.27 9.13
N ALA A 16 3.37 17.45 9.68
CA ALA A 16 3.65 18.65 8.90
C ALA A 16 4.85 18.45 7.95
N PHE A 17 5.91 17.81 8.43
CA PHE A 17 7.09 17.47 7.62
C PHE A 17 6.70 16.59 6.43
N TRP A 18 6.08 15.43 6.67
CA TRP A 18 5.74 14.48 5.59
C TRP A 18 4.69 15.01 4.63
N ARG A 19 3.71 15.78 5.12
CA ARG A 19 2.71 16.43 4.28
C ARG A 19 3.34 17.40 3.29
N SER A 20 4.40 18.11 3.69
CA SER A 20 5.10 19.03 2.78
C SER A 20 5.83 18.31 1.63
N LEU A 21 6.30 17.08 1.85
CA LEU A 21 6.95 16.26 0.83
C LEU A 21 5.97 15.52 -0.09
N TRP A 22 4.91 14.93 0.47
CA TRP A 22 4.05 13.98 -0.25
C TRP A 22 2.69 14.53 -0.65
N SER A 23 2.23 15.63 -0.03
CA SER A 23 0.92 16.22 -0.31
C SER A 23 1.02 17.55 -1.06
N ALA A 24 2.23 17.98 -1.42
CA ALA A 24 2.41 19.09 -2.34
C ALA A 24 1.99 18.65 -3.74
N PRO A 25 1.04 19.34 -4.40
CA PRO A 25 0.68 19.02 -5.77
C PRO A 25 1.87 19.31 -6.68
N ILE A 26 2.36 18.28 -7.37
CA ILE A 26 3.40 18.38 -8.38
C ILE A 26 2.71 18.23 -9.74
N ASN A 27 2.89 19.22 -10.61
CA ASN A 27 2.48 19.08 -12.01
C ASN A 27 3.48 18.16 -12.71
N HIS A 28 3.05 16.94 -13.01
CA HIS A 28 3.84 16.02 -13.84
C HIS A 28 3.75 16.49 -15.29
N ASN A 29 4.89 16.81 -15.89
CA ASN A 29 4.98 17.01 -17.33
C ASN A 29 5.26 15.65 -17.97
N GLU A 30 4.36 15.19 -18.84
CA GLU A 30 4.63 14.01 -19.68
C GLU A 30 5.73 14.39 -20.67
N GLY A 31 6.94 13.90 -20.42
CA GLY A 31 8.09 14.15 -21.28
C GLY A 31 8.16 13.15 -22.44
N PRO A 32 9.07 13.37 -23.41
CA PRO A 32 9.24 12.50 -24.60
C PRO A 32 9.52 11.02 -24.28
N TRP A 33 9.88 10.70 -23.03
CA TRP A 33 10.10 9.34 -22.57
C TRP A 33 8.83 8.48 -22.67
N THR A 34 7.63 9.06 -22.58
CA THR A 34 6.37 8.30 -22.71
C THR A 34 6.21 7.72 -24.12
N GLU A 35 6.61 8.47 -25.15
CA GLU A 35 6.62 8.02 -26.55
C GLU A 35 7.70 6.96 -26.80
N VAL A 36 8.87 7.11 -26.18
CA VAL A 36 9.95 6.11 -26.22
C VAL A 36 9.47 4.79 -25.60
N VAL A 37 8.79 4.84 -24.45
CA VAL A 37 8.20 3.65 -23.83
C VAL A 37 7.06 3.11 -24.70
N ALA A 38 6.16 3.93 -25.22
CA ALA A 38 5.08 3.44 -26.09
C ALA A 38 5.61 2.70 -27.33
N SER A 39 6.66 3.24 -27.98
CA SER A 39 7.28 2.63 -29.15
C SER A 39 8.03 1.33 -28.85
N GLN A 40 8.73 1.24 -27.72
CA GLN A 40 9.42 0.02 -27.28
C GLN A 40 8.47 -1.16 -27.07
N TYR A 41 7.22 -0.90 -26.69
CA TYR A 41 6.24 -1.92 -26.34
C TYR A 41 5.14 -2.08 -27.42
N ALA A 42 5.22 -1.36 -28.53
CA ALA A 42 4.21 -1.38 -29.60
C ALA A 42 4.03 -2.77 -30.27
N GLY A 43 5.06 -3.61 -30.23
CA GLY A 43 5.03 -4.98 -30.76
C GLY A 43 4.56 -6.05 -29.76
N ILE A 44 4.27 -5.68 -28.50
CA ILE A 44 3.88 -6.64 -27.48
C ILE A 44 2.37 -6.89 -27.57
N THR A 45 2.00 -8.16 -27.66
CA THR A 45 0.60 -8.57 -27.63
C THR A 45 -0.06 -8.09 -26.33
N PRO A 46 -1.22 -7.42 -26.41
CA PRO A 46 -1.98 -7.04 -25.23
C PRO A 46 -2.26 -8.26 -24.35
N MET A 47 -2.29 -8.05 -23.03
CA MET A 47 -2.70 -9.09 -22.10
C MET A 47 -4.13 -9.54 -22.43
N ASP A 48 -4.35 -10.86 -22.43
CA ASP A 48 -5.66 -11.43 -22.64
C ASP A 48 -6.67 -10.95 -21.60
N HIS A 49 -7.96 -11.09 -21.92
CA HIS A 49 -9.02 -10.75 -20.98
C HIS A 49 -8.90 -11.62 -19.71
N VAL A 50 -8.62 -10.97 -18.58
CA VAL A 50 -8.50 -11.63 -17.28
C VAL A 50 -9.87 -11.73 -16.63
N ILE A 51 -10.26 -12.95 -16.27
CA ILE A 51 -11.45 -13.23 -15.47
C ILE A 51 -10.97 -13.70 -14.09
N ILE A 52 -11.32 -12.94 -13.06
CA ILE A 52 -11.00 -13.28 -11.66
C ILE A 52 -12.13 -14.11 -11.09
N THR A 53 -11.82 -15.34 -10.71
CA THR A 53 -12.77 -16.30 -10.13
C THR A 53 -12.64 -16.37 -8.60
N PRO A 54 -13.66 -16.91 -7.90
CA PRO A 54 -13.55 -17.17 -6.46
C PRO A 54 -12.42 -18.15 -6.12
N ASP A 55 -12.10 -19.11 -7.01
CA ASP A 55 -11.03 -20.08 -6.81
C ASP A 55 -9.64 -19.41 -6.85
N ASP A 56 -9.45 -18.42 -7.74
CA ASP A 56 -8.23 -17.61 -7.77
C ASP A 56 -8.04 -16.89 -6.42
N VAL A 57 -9.11 -16.32 -5.88
CA VAL A 57 -9.09 -15.65 -4.58
C VAL A 57 -8.80 -16.67 -3.46
N ALA A 58 -9.42 -17.85 -3.49
CA ALA A 58 -9.21 -18.89 -2.50
C ALA A 58 -7.75 -19.35 -2.47
N GLU A 59 -7.13 -19.54 -3.64
CA GLU A 59 -5.74 -19.97 -3.75
C GLU A 59 -4.79 -18.92 -3.16
N VAL A 60 -5.00 -17.65 -3.49
CA VAL A 60 -4.18 -16.54 -2.99
C VAL A 60 -4.36 -16.36 -1.48
N VAL A 61 -5.61 -16.32 -1.00
CA VAL A 61 -5.93 -16.17 0.43
C VAL A 61 -5.33 -17.31 1.25
N ARG A 62 -5.31 -18.55 0.73
CA ARG A 62 -4.69 -19.70 1.40
C ARG A 62 -3.19 -19.48 1.67
N ARG A 63 -2.48 -18.87 0.72
CA ARG A 63 -1.03 -18.58 0.82
C ARG A 63 -0.73 -17.38 1.73
N ALA A 64 -1.71 -16.49 1.96
CA ALA A 64 -1.52 -15.31 2.79
C ALA A 64 -1.29 -15.67 4.28
N PRO A 65 -0.37 -14.99 5.01
CA PRO A 65 -0.16 -15.29 6.42
C PRO A 65 -1.35 -14.84 7.28
N ASN A 66 -1.76 -15.66 8.26
CA ASN A 66 -3.01 -15.49 9.02
C ASN A 66 -3.14 -14.14 9.75
N TRP A 67 -2.07 -13.70 10.40
CA TRP A 67 -2.07 -12.58 11.35
C TRP A 67 -1.39 -11.33 10.81
N LYS A 68 -1.42 -11.17 9.49
CA LYS A 68 -1.10 -9.90 8.85
C LYS A 68 -2.08 -8.81 9.26
N SER A 69 -1.72 -7.54 9.06
CA SER A 69 -2.61 -6.46 9.47
C SER A 69 -3.92 -6.55 8.73
N ARG A 70 -4.99 -6.25 9.45
CA ARG A 70 -6.29 -6.00 8.86
C ARG A 70 -6.22 -4.73 8.00
N GLY A 71 -6.90 -4.76 6.86
CA GLY A 71 -7.18 -3.56 6.08
C GLY A 71 -8.22 -2.68 6.76
N LEU A 72 -8.73 -1.70 6.02
CA LEU A 72 -9.83 -0.85 6.48
C LEU A 72 -11.14 -1.63 6.69
N ASP A 73 -11.29 -2.77 6.01
CA ASP A 73 -12.37 -3.74 6.16
C ASP A 73 -12.35 -4.47 7.51
N GLY A 74 -11.21 -4.44 8.18
CA GLY A 74 -11.02 -5.04 9.48
C GLY A 74 -10.84 -6.56 9.50
N LEU A 75 -10.80 -7.19 8.34
CA LEU A 75 -10.68 -8.64 8.22
C LEU A 75 -9.21 -9.04 8.15
N HIS A 76 -8.84 -10.02 8.98
CA HIS A 76 -7.55 -10.69 8.87
C HIS A 76 -7.63 -11.80 7.82
N HIS A 77 -6.49 -12.13 7.21
CA HIS A 77 -6.39 -13.28 6.30
C HIS A 77 -6.87 -14.58 6.99
N TYR A 78 -6.69 -14.72 8.30
CA TYR A 78 -7.26 -15.83 9.08
C TYR A 78 -8.76 -16.00 8.83
N TRP A 79 -9.54 -14.91 8.91
CA TRP A 79 -10.98 -14.95 8.71
C TRP A 79 -11.34 -15.10 7.24
N LEU A 80 -10.59 -14.47 6.34
CA LEU A 80 -10.77 -14.67 4.90
C LEU A 80 -10.55 -16.13 4.49
N LYS A 81 -9.64 -16.86 5.14
CA LYS A 81 -9.47 -18.30 4.93
C LYS A 81 -10.65 -19.13 5.44
N ALA A 82 -11.36 -18.66 6.46
CA ALA A 82 -12.51 -19.38 7.02
C ALA A 82 -13.81 -19.06 6.26
N PHE A 83 -13.96 -17.84 5.74
CA PHE A 83 -15.19 -17.36 5.13
C PHE A 83 -15.16 -17.44 3.61
N MET A 84 -15.49 -18.61 3.06
CA MET A 84 -15.58 -18.83 1.60
C MET A 84 -16.55 -17.86 0.90
N VAL A 85 -17.60 -17.41 1.59
CA VAL A 85 -18.56 -16.42 1.07
C VAL A 85 -17.85 -15.11 0.71
N CYS A 86 -16.78 -14.73 1.43
CA CYS A 86 -15.99 -13.55 1.12
C CYS A 86 -15.22 -13.67 -0.20
N HIS A 87 -14.86 -14.89 -0.63
CA HIS A 87 -14.09 -15.09 -1.87
C HIS A 87 -14.88 -14.69 -3.10
N ALA A 88 -16.17 -15.05 -3.14
CA ALA A 88 -17.07 -14.65 -4.23
C ALA A 88 -17.25 -13.12 -4.29
N VAL A 89 -17.37 -12.46 -3.13
CA VAL A 89 -17.50 -11.00 -3.06
C VAL A 89 -16.21 -10.33 -3.53
N LEU A 90 -15.05 -10.79 -3.07
CA LEU A 90 -13.75 -10.25 -3.45
C LEU A 90 -13.48 -10.43 -4.95
N ALA A 91 -13.74 -11.61 -5.52
CA ALA A 91 -13.58 -11.87 -6.94
C ALA A 91 -14.43 -10.89 -7.78
N ARG A 92 -15.70 -10.70 -7.40
CA ARG A 92 -16.58 -9.71 -8.04
C ARG A 92 -16.01 -8.29 -7.95
N GLN A 93 -15.55 -7.86 -6.78
CA GLN A 93 -15.00 -6.52 -6.60
C GLN A 93 -13.72 -6.29 -7.41
N PHE A 94 -12.83 -7.29 -7.49
CA PHE A 94 -11.64 -7.21 -8.33
C PHE A 94 -11.99 -7.17 -9.82
N GLN A 95 -12.94 -7.99 -10.26
CA GLN A 95 -13.40 -7.97 -11.64
C GLN A 95 -14.06 -6.64 -12.01
N GLU A 96 -14.89 -6.09 -11.12
CA GLU A 96 -15.50 -4.76 -11.31
C GLU A 96 -14.44 -3.68 -11.45
N ALA A 97 -13.39 -3.71 -10.62
CA ALA A 97 -12.30 -2.75 -10.70
C ALA A 97 -11.51 -2.84 -12.02
N LEU A 98 -11.25 -4.06 -12.52
CA LEU A 98 -10.63 -4.27 -13.82
C LEU A 98 -11.51 -3.73 -14.96
N ASN A 99 -12.81 -4.04 -14.93
CA ASN A 99 -13.75 -3.63 -15.98
C ASN A 99 -13.95 -2.12 -16.02
N GLN A 100 -14.01 -1.46 -14.85
CA GLN A 100 -14.21 -0.02 -14.73
C GLN A 100 -12.91 0.78 -14.90
N LYS A 101 -11.75 0.12 -14.93
CA LYS A 101 -10.42 0.75 -14.91
C LYS A 101 -10.27 1.76 -13.76
N SER A 102 -10.93 1.49 -12.65
CA SER A 102 -10.99 2.35 -11.48
C SER A 102 -10.93 1.48 -10.22
N LEU A 103 -10.13 1.90 -9.25
CA LEU A 103 -9.96 1.17 -8.00
C LEU A 103 -10.82 1.81 -6.90
N PRO A 104 -11.68 1.02 -6.22
CA PRO A 104 -12.34 1.45 -5.00
C PRO A 104 -11.37 2.08 -4.00
N SER A 105 -11.85 3.07 -3.24
CA SER A 105 -11.06 3.70 -2.17
C SER A 105 -10.49 2.68 -1.19
N LEU A 106 -11.23 1.59 -0.93
CA LEU A 106 -10.77 0.49 -0.09
C LEU A 106 -9.42 -0.12 -0.54
N PHE A 107 -9.14 -0.17 -1.84
CA PHE A 107 -7.87 -0.69 -2.38
C PHE A 107 -6.77 0.36 -2.43
N THR A 108 -7.12 1.63 -2.44
CA THR A 108 -6.17 2.75 -2.62
C THR A 108 -5.89 3.50 -1.32
N THR A 109 -6.60 3.18 -0.24
CA THR A 109 -6.46 3.81 1.07
C THR A 109 -6.04 2.78 2.12
N GLY A 110 -5.25 3.22 3.10
CA GLY A 110 -4.74 2.35 4.16
C GLY A 110 -4.41 3.15 5.41
N ILE A 111 -4.29 2.45 6.53
CA ILE A 111 -3.89 3.05 7.80
C ILE A 111 -2.36 3.02 7.88
N THR A 112 -1.74 4.19 7.81
CA THR A 112 -0.29 4.32 7.95
C THR A 112 0.07 4.54 9.42
N HIS A 113 0.82 3.61 9.99
CA HIS A 113 1.43 3.77 11.31
C HIS A 113 2.88 4.20 11.17
N LEU A 114 3.24 5.32 11.81
CA LEU A 114 4.62 5.79 11.91
C LEU A 114 5.24 5.20 13.19
N VAL A 115 6.17 4.27 13.03
CA VAL A 115 6.91 3.65 14.16
C VAL A 115 8.36 4.13 14.15
N PRO A 116 8.84 4.82 15.20
CA PRO A 116 10.24 5.20 15.33
C PRO A 116 11.15 3.98 15.45
N LYS A 117 12.25 3.95 14.70
CA LYS A 117 13.25 2.86 14.71
C LYS A 117 14.19 2.95 15.91
N ASP A 118 14.49 4.17 16.38
CA ASP A 118 15.36 4.43 17.52
C ASP A 118 14.63 5.27 18.58
N GLN A 119 14.78 4.89 19.86
CA GLN A 119 14.28 5.67 21.00
C GLN A 119 15.20 6.89 21.20
N GLY A 120 14.91 8.00 20.51
CA GLY A 120 15.67 9.25 20.65
C GLY A 120 15.78 10.14 19.41
N ALA A 121 15.11 9.80 18.30
CA ALA A 121 15.12 10.65 17.10
C ALA A 121 14.21 11.88 17.28
N THR A 122 14.74 12.96 17.84
CA THR A 122 13.99 14.21 18.11
C THR A 122 13.78 15.08 16.84
N ASP A 123 14.51 14.83 15.75
CA ASP A 123 14.46 15.64 14.52
C ASP A 123 13.90 14.84 13.31
N PRO A 124 12.73 15.26 12.75
CA PRO A 124 12.15 14.67 11.54
C PRO A 124 13.03 14.81 10.28
N ARG A 125 13.99 15.75 10.24
CA ARG A 125 14.82 16.07 9.07
C ARG A 125 16.10 15.23 8.98
N LYS A 126 16.64 14.75 10.11
CA LYS A 126 17.80 13.85 10.16
C LYS A 126 17.44 12.39 9.87
N SER A 127 16.16 12.13 9.63
CA SER A 127 15.62 10.80 9.44
C SER A 127 15.09 10.65 8.01
N ALA A 128 15.97 10.25 7.10
CA ALA A 128 15.54 9.71 5.82
C ALA A 128 14.57 8.53 6.07
N PRO A 129 13.50 8.36 5.28
CA PRO A 129 12.44 7.38 5.57
C PRO A 129 12.99 5.96 5.76
N SER A 130 13.98 5.53 4.97
CA SER A 130 14.62 4.22 5.12
C SER A 130 15.40 4.03 6.44
N HIS A 131 15.79 5.13 7.10
CA HIS A 131 16.72 5.10 8.21
C HIS A 131 16.08 5.18 9.60
N ILE A 132 14.88 5.77 9.81
CA ILE A 132 14.22 5.79 11.14
C ILE A 132 12.73 5.41 11.14
N TYR A 133 12.01 5.44 10.02
CA TYR A 133 10.60 5.04 10.00
C TYR A 133 10.42 4.00 8.91
N ARG A 134 10.30 2.72 9.28
CA ARG A 134 9.77 1.77 8.29
C ARG A 134 8.33 2.22 8.02
N PRO A 135 7.93 2.65 6.81
CA PRO A 135 6.52 2.64 6.45
C PRO A 135 6.11 1.18 6.53
N TYR A 136 5.58 0.83 7.70
CA TYR A 136 5.13 -0.51 7.97
C TYR A 136 3.69 -0.52 7.46
N THR A 137 3.53 -0.60 6.14
CA THR A 137 2.33 -1.22 5.59
C THR A 137 2.44 -2.66 6.05
N ARG A 138 1.77 -2.99 7.15
CA ARG A 138 1.80 -4.35 7.69
C ARG A 138 0.96 -5.19 6.71
N HIS A 139 1.59 -5.59 5.60
CA HIS A 139 1.09 -6.62 4.67
C HIS A 139 0.59 -7.81 5.44
#